data_AF-A0A202DHB3-F1
#
_entry.id   AF-A0A202DHB3-F1
#
_cell.length_a   1.000
_cell.length_b   1.000
_cell.length_c   1.000
_cell.angle_alpha   90.00
_cell.angle_beta   90.00
_cell.angle_gamma   90.00
#
_symmetry.space_group_name_H-M   'P 1'
#
loop_
_entity.id
_entity.type
_entity.pdbx_description
1 polymer ?
#
loop_
_entity_poly.entity_id
_entity_poly.type
_entity_poly.pdbx_seq_one_letter_code
_entity_poly.pdbx_strand_id
1 'polypeptide(L)'
;AIPLIGSLNILPLVMVATMFWQQKMTPSSGDPQQKQMMMMMPLMMLVFLYNMASGLTLYWTVSQLVSILQLYLQQRKKTASAAG
;
A
#
# COMPACT_ATOMS: atom_id res chain seq x y z
N ALA A 1 23.51 -14.17 18.51
CA ALA A 1 22.51 -13.68 17.53
C ALA A 1 21.27 -13.26 18.31
N ILE A 2 20.89 -11.98 18.23
CA ILE A 2 19.85 -11.39 19.10
C ILE A 2 18.46 -11.88 18.63
N PRO A 3 17.70 -12.62 19.46
CA PRO A 3 16.46 -13.28 19.07
C PRO A 3 15.24 -12.39 19.34
N LEU A 4 15.31 -11.11 18.97
CA LEU A 4 14.19 -10.16 19.12
C LEU A 4 13.73 -9.55 17.79
N ILE A 5 14.45 -9.80 16.69
CA ILE A 5 14.19 -9.21 15.36
C ILE A 5 13.70 -10.26 14.34
N GLY A 6 13.71 -11.55 14.69
CA GLY A 6 13.41 -12.64 13.75
C GLY A 6 11.92 -12.94 13.48
N SER A 7 10.99 -12.39 14.26
CA SER A 7 9.54 -12.66 14.12
C SER A 7 8.67 -11.41 14.13
N LEU A 8 9.27 -10.22 13.99
CA LEU A 8 8.48 -9.05 13.63
C LEU A 8 8.13 -9.18 12.16
N ASN A 9 6.84 -9.37 11.88
CA ASN A 9 6.30 -9.31 10.52
C ASN A 9 6.40 -7.85 10.05
N ILE A 10 7.59 -7.44 9.62
CA ILE A 10 7.87 -6.11 9.04
C ILE A 10 7.11 -5.95 7.70
N LEU A 11 6.74 -7.08 7.08
CA LEU A 11 6.02 -7.15 5.81
C LEU A 11 4.67 -6.40 5.82
N PRO A 12 3.71 -6.68 6.72
CA PRO A 12 2.46 -5.92 6.81
C PRO A 12 2.68 -4.43 7.12
N LEU A 13 3.72 -4.07 7.89
CA LEU A 13 4.06 -2.67 8.14
C LEU A 13 4.50 -1.95 6.85
N VAL A 14 5.39 -2.59 6.07
CA VAL A 14 5.83 -2.08 4.77
C VAL A 14 4.67 -1.99 3.79
N MET A 15 3.78 -2.99 3.79
CA MET A 15 2.57 -3.01 2.98
C MET A 15 1.66 -1.82 3.29
N VAL A 16 1.37 -1.55 4.56
CA VAL A 16 0.53 -0.40 4.94
C VAL A 16 1.19 0.92 4.58
N ALA A 17 2.48 1.07 4.84
CA ALA A 17 3.21 2.27 4.41
C ALA A 17 3.10 2.48 2.89
N THR A 18 3.17 1.39 2.13
CA THR A 18 3.05 1.37 0.67
C THR A 18 1.62 1.74 0.21
N MET A 19 0.58 1.25 0.90
CA MET A 19 -0.81 1.63 0.63
C MET A 19 -1.10 3.10 0.93
N PHE A 20 -0.54 3.64 2.01
CA PHE A 20 -0.61 5.08 2.30
C PHE A 20 0.04 5.91 1.20
N TRP A 21 1.19 5.45 0.69
CA TRP A 21 1.86 6.10 -0.43
C TRP A 21 1.02 6.04 -1.71
N GLN A 22 0.44 4.88 -2.02
CA GLN A 22 -0.46 4.72 -3.16
C GLN A 22 -1.66 5.66 -3.07
N GLN A 23 -2.33 5.73 -1.91
CA GLN A 23 -3.47 6.62 -1.68
C GLN A 23 -3.16 8.10 -1.85
N LYS A 24 -1.92 8.52 -1.62
CA LYS A 24 -1.47 9.90 -1.91
C LYS A 24 -1.34 10.15 -3.41
N MET A 25 -1.01 9.13 -4.19
CA MET A 25 -0.86 9.21 -5.65
C MET A 25 -2.20 9.08 -6.39
N THR A 26 -3.19 8.40 -5.80
CA THR A 26 -4.51 8.27 -6.39
C THR A 26 -5.37 9.51 -6.06
N PRO A 27 -5.93 10.20 -7.06
CA PRO A 27 -6.91 11.26 -6.80
C PRO A 27 -8.12 10.65 -6.10
N SER A 28 -8.35 11.07 -4.85
CA SER A 28 -9.47 10.60 -4.03
C SER A 28 -10.64 11.58 -4.18
N SER A 29 -11.63 11.23 -5.00
CA SER A 29 -12.78 12.08 -5.37
C SER A 29 -13.97 12.01 -4.40
N GLY A 30 -13.74 11.75 -3.11
CA GLY A 30 -14.79 11.53 -2.11
C GLY A 30 -14.89 12.63 -1.06
N ASP A 31 -16.08 12.81 -0.49
CA ASP A 31 -16.31 13.67 0.68
C ASP A 31 -15.33 13.36 1.83
N PRO A 32 -15.03 14.30 2.74
CA PRO A 32 -14.02 14.14 3.80
C PRO A 32 -14.16 12.85 4.62
N GLN A 33 -15.40 12.42 4.85
CA GLN A 33 -15.73 11.19 5.57
C GLN A 33 -15.30 9.92 4.82
N GLN A 34 -15.45 9.88 3.49
CA GLN A 34 -15.00 8.77 2.65
C GLN A 34 -13.47 8.66 2.64
N LYS A 35 -12.77 9.80 2.60
CA LYS A 35 -11.31 9.85 2.68
C LYS A 35 -10.78 9.29 4.00
N GLN A 36 -11.42 9.63 5.12
CA GLN A 36 -11.04 9.08 6.44
C GLN A 36 -11.24 7.56 6.49
N MET A 37 -12.35 7.04 5.95
CA MET A 37 -12.61 5.61 5.89
C MET A 37 -11.59 4.87 5.00
N MET A 38 -11.23 5.44 3.85
CA MET A 38 -10.19 4.91 2.97
C MET A 38 -8.82 4.84 3.67
N MET A 39 -8.44 5.85 4.47
CA MET A 39 -7.18 5.84 5.23
C MET A 39 -7.17 4.82 6.37
N MET A 40 -8.33 4.48 6.93
CA MET A 40 -8.45 3.56 8.06
C MET A 40 -8.53 2.08 7.63
N MET A 41 -9.03 1.82 6.41
CA MET A 41 -9.07 0.49 5.78
C MET A 41 -7.73 -0.28 5.82
N PRO A 42 -6.60 0.28 5.33
CA PRO A 42 -5.32 -0.46 5.32
C PRO A 42 -4.81 -0.77 6.74
N LEU A 43 -5.11 0.07 7.73
CA LEU A 43 -4.76 -0.17 9.13
C LEU A 43 -5.53 -1.36 9.72
N MET A 44 -6.85 -1.42 9.50
CA MET A 44 -7.66 -2.56 9.93
C MET A 44 -7.18 -3.87 9.29
N MET A 45 -6.80 -3.79 8.02
CA MET A 45 -6.31 -4.91 7.25
C MET A 45 -4.92 -5.39 7.70
N LEU A 46 -4.06 -4.49 8.17
CA LEU A 46 -2.79 -4.86 8.82
C LEU A 46 -3.03 -5.64 10.11
N VAL A 47 -3.93 -5.19 10.98
CA VAL A 47 -4.21 -5.89 12.23
C VAL A 47 -4.77 -7.29 11.95
N PHE A 48 -5.63 -7.40 10.94
CA PHE A 48 -6.18 -8.68 10.49
C PHE A 48 -5.10 -9.60 9.91
N LEU A 49 -4.25 -9.10 9.01
CA LEU A 49 -3.19 -9.89 8.36
C LEU A 49 -1.97 -10.15 9.23
N TYR A 50 -1.75 -9.37 10.30
CA TYR A 50 -0.60 -9.54 11.19
C TYR A 50 -0.60 -10.88 11.92
N ASN A 51 -1.79 -11.41 12.22
CA ASN A 51 -1.99 -12.73 12.83
C ASN A 51 -2.20 -13.85 11.80
N MET A 52 -2.23 -13.53 10.50
CA MET A 52 -2.36 -14.52 9.42
C MET A 52 -0.98 -14.93 8.86
N ALA A 53 -0.96 -15.98 8.03
CA ALA A 53 0.27 -16.53 7.46
C ALA A 53 1.09 -15.45 6.71
N SER A 54 2.36 -15.29 7.09
CA SER A 54 3.27 -14.26 6.56
C SER A 54 3.51 -14.34 5.04
N GLY A 55 3.37 -15.53 4.45
CA GLY A 55 3.48 -15.74 3.00
C GLY A 55 2.37 -15.06 2.18
N LEU A 56 1.14 -15.05 2.68
CA LEU A 56 0.02 -14.38 2.01
C LEU A 56 0.22 -12.85 2.00
N THR A 57 0.67 -12.31 3.13
CA THR A 57 0.98 -10.87 3.28
C THR A 57 2.15 -10.45 2.39
N LEU A 58 3.19 -11.28 2.30
CA LEU A 58 4.34 -11.02 1.42
C LEU A 58 3.92 -10.99 -0.05
N TYR A 59 3.17 -11.99 -0.50
CA TYR A 59 2.63 -12.03 -1.87
C TYR A 59 1.85 -10.75 -2.19
N TRP A 60 1.00 -10.32 -1.25
CA TRP A 60 0.17 -9.15 -1.48
C TRP A 60 0.98 -7.84 -1.48
N THR A 61 1.99 -7.74 -0.62
CA THR A 61 2.92 -6.59 -0.57
C THR A 61 3.67 -6.45 -1.90
N VAL A 62 4.24 -7.54 -2.41
CA VAL A 62 4.98 -7.53 -3.68
C VAL A 62 4.05 -7.18 -4.85
N SER A 63 2.85 -7.77 -4.88
CA SER A 63 1.85 -7.47 -5.90
C SER A 63 1.45 -5.98 -5.90
N GLN A 64 1.21 -5.39 -4.73
CA GLN A 64 0.91 -3.97 -4.60
C GLN A 64 2.06 -3.05 -5.02
N LEU A 65 3.31 -3.41 -4.71
CA LEU A 65 4.48 -2.66 -5.16
C LEU A 65 4.56 -2.61 -6.69
N VAL A 66 4.29 -3.74 -7.36
CA VAL A 66 4.23 -3.80 -8.82
C VAL A 66 3.07 -2.94 -9.36
N SER A 67 1.89 -2.98 -8.74
CA SER A 67 0.76 -2.13 -9.13
C SER A 67 1.07 -0.63 -8.99
N ILE A 68 1.78 -0.22 -7.95
CA ILE A 68 2.20 1.19 -7.76
C ILE A 68 3.20 1.60 -8.81
N LEU A 69 4.15 0.74 -9.16
CA LEU A 69 5.09 1.00 -10.24
C LEU A 69 4.35 1.20 -11.57
N GLN A 70 3.35 0.36 -11.86
CA GLN A 70 2.51 0.53 -13.04
C GLN A 70 1.72 1.84 -13.00
N LEU A 71 1.13 2.19 -11.85
CA LEU A 71 0.40 3.45 -11.67
C LEU A 71 1.31 4.66 -11.91
N TYR A 72 2.53 4.63 -11.38
CA TYR A 72 3.52 5.67 -11.57
C TYR A 72 3.89 5.85 -13.05
N LEU A 73 4.16 4.75 -13.76
CA LEU A 73 4.48 4.79 -15.19
C LEU A 73 3.29 5.31 -16.03
N GLN A 74 2.06 4.93 -15.69
CA GLN A 74 0.85 5.41 -16.38
C GLN A 74 0.60 6.91 -16.16
N GLN A 75 0.80 7.41 -14.93
CA GLN A 75 0.68 8.84 -14.65
C GLN A 75 1.69 9.66 -15.46
N ARG A 76 2.95 9.19 -15.56
CA ARG A 76 3.97 9.86 -16.39
C ARG A 76 3.60 9.88 -17.88
N LYS A 77 3.04 8.79 -18.41
CA LYS A 77 2.57 8.73 -19.81
C LYS A 77 1.42 9.71 -20.06
N LYS A 78 0.46 9.82 -19.13
CA LYS A 78 -0.63 10.80 -19.22
C LYS A 78 -0.11 12.24 -19.24
N THR A 79 0.87 12.58 -18.40
CA THR A 79 1.46 13.93 -18.38
C THR A 79 2.22 14.25 -19.67
N ALA A 80 2.98 13.30 -20.23
CA ALA A 80 3.70 13.49 -21.48
C ALA A 80 2.77 13.69 -22.70
N SER A 81 1.63 12.98 -22.73
CA SER A 81 0.64 13.11 -23.80
C SER A 81 -0.21 14.39 -23.72
N ALA A 82 -0.24 15.08 -22.57
CA ALA A 82 -0.97 16.34 -22.40
C ALA A 82 -0.12 17.58 -22.75
N ALA A 83 1.18 17.39 -23.01
CA ALA A 83 2.15 18.45 -23.30
C ALA A 83 2.56 18.52 -24.79
N GLY A 84 1.97 17.69 -25.65
CA GLY A 84 2.14 17.71 -27.11
C GLY A 84 0.80 17.89 -27.80
#